data_AF-A0A7C4MR03-F1
#
_entry.id   AF-A0A7C4MR03-F1
#
_cell.length_a   1.000
_cell.length_b   1.000
_cell.length_c   1.000
_cell.angle_alpha   90.00
_cell.angle_beta   90.00
_cell.angle_gamma   90.00
#
_symmetry.space_group_name_H-M   'P 1'
#
loop_
_entity.id
_entity.type
_entity.pdbx_description
1 polymer ?
#
loop_
_entity_poly.entity_id
_entity_poly.type
_entity_poly.pdbx_seq_one_letter_code
_entity_poly.pdbx_strand_id
1 'polypeptide(L)'
;MALKELFYTIFQSLNPESYNELTNRKLIDSIKYFFFITSFSLLLALVLLLPVLYSMPGYWNDKVSNFEELNINLSFQLKEPFYLLDDPAIRVEQSGSNLTNTRILITEDGIFYKSFILFGEKKVIPLYDSYNLAEQQSGFSKVFFFIFPAIIFWAMVFFTLYFIIIVIISVLISCVIAWSLGSRIKFITVLKAGLYASTILVLLQLLLLPFLRTVFIPLIAYWILLLIILFLSKDEHKLHGSYVGSRDKTNIFSRKEIEDEIPDTKKKHKVDFEKENEGYVEWK
;
A
#
# COMPACT_ATOMS: atom_id res chain seq x y z
N MET A 1 -15.71 8.90 -0.38
CA MET A 1 -15.08 9.81 0.60
C MET A 1 -14.39 10.88 -0.21
N ALA A 2 -14.78 12.13 -0.03
CA ALA A 2 -14.15 13.24 -0.74
C ALA A 2 -12.72 13.44 -0.21
N LEU A 3 -11.82 13.97 -1.04
CA LEU A 3 -10.42 14.22 -0.65
C LEU A 3 -10.34 15.09 0.63
N LYS A 4 -11.21 16.10 0.73
CA LYS A 4 -11.32 16.98 1.91
C LYS A 4 -11.62 16.21 3.20
N GLU A 5 -12.49 15.21 3.15
CA GLU A 5 -12.85 14.38 4.30
C GLU A 5 -11.67 13.51 4.75
N LEU A 6 -10.85 13.03 3.81
CA LEU A 6 -9.66 12.25 4.12
C LEU A 6 -8.61 13.10 4.85
N PHE A 7 -8.33 14.31 4.37
CA PHE A 7 -7.43 15.23 5.06
C PHE A 7 -7.93 15.61 6.45
N TYR A 8 -9.23 15.90 6.58
CA TYR A 8 -9.83 16.15 7.89
C TYR A 8 -9.69 14.93 8.82
N THR A 9 -9.89 13.72 8.30
CA THR A 9 -9.73 12.47 9.04
C THR A 9 -8.28 12.24 9.48
N ILE A 10 -7.27 12.70 8.72
CA ILE A 10 -5.87 12.68 9.15
C ILE A 10 -5.72 13.47 10.46
N PHE A 11 -6.18 14.73 10.50
CA PHE A 11 -6.09 15.53 11.72
C PHE A 11 -6.90 14.95 12.88
N GLN A 12 -8.10 14.42 12.62
CA GLN A 12 -8.89 13.72 13.64
C GLN A 12 -8.16 12.50 14.19
N SER A 13 -7.47 11.73 13.34
CA SER A 13 -6.74 10.53 13.77
C SER A 13 -5.52 10.82 14.64
N LEU A 14 -5.04 12.06 14.67
CA LEU A 14 -3.98 12.49 15.58
C LEU A 14 -4.52 12.93 16.95
N ASN A 15 -5.84 13.13 17.09
CA ASN A 15 -6.48 13.51 18.33
C ASN A 15 -7.20 12.31 18.98
N PRO A 16 -6.73 11.79 20.13
CA PRO A 16 -7.38 10.68 20.85
C PRO A 16 -8.87 10.90 21.14
N GLU A 17 -9.31 12.14 21.39
CA GLU A 17 -10.70 12.45 21.72
C GLU A 17 -11.66 12.25 20.54
N SER A 18 -11.15 12.34 19.30
CA SER A 18 -11.96 12.15 18.09
C SER A 18 -12.27 10.67 17.81
N TYR A 19 -11.66 9.73 18.53
CA TYR A 19 -11.80 8.30 18.23
C TYR A 19 -13.20 7.75 18.51
N ASN A 20 -13.98 8.39 19.37
CA ASN A 20 -15.36 7.98 19.60
C ASN A 20 -16.19 8.22 18.32
N GLU A 21 -15.96 9.32 17.60
CA GLU A 21 -16.57 9.56 16.29
C GLU A 21 -16.02 8.60 15.23
N LEU A 22 -14.69 8.46 15.15
CA LEU A 22 -14.03 7.65 14.12
C LEU A 22 -14.42 6.17 14.20
N THR A 23 -14.50 5.60 15.39
CA THR A 23 -14.83 4.18 15.60
C THR A 23 -16.32 3.85 15.38
N ASN A 24 -17.19 4.86 15.43
CA ASN A 24 -18.61 4.74 15.10
C ASN A 24 -18.88 4.67 13.58
N ARG A 25 -17.91 5.07 12.73
CA ARG A 25 -18.02 4.96 11.26
C ARG A 25 -18.03 3.50 10.78
N LYS A 26 -18.41 3.25 9.52
CA LYS A 26 -18.42 1.88 8.96
C LYS A 26 -16.99 1.35 8.83
N LEU A 27 -16.77 0.05 9.05
CA LEU A 27 -15.45 -0.57 8.96
C LEU A 27 -14.80 -0.37 7.58
N ILE A 28 -15.61 -0.40 6.52
CA ILE A 28 -15.13 -0.16 5.15
C ILE A 28 -14.50 1.23 4.98
N ASP A 29 -14.97 2.24 5.72
CA ASP A 29 -14.42 3.59 5.66
C ASP A 29 -13.04 3.65 6.35
N SER A 30 -12.88 2.92 7.46
CA SER A 30 -11.58 2.76 8.12
C SER A 30 -10.57 2.02 7.25
N ILE A 31 -11.00 0.98 6.51
CA ILE A 31 -10.15 0.26 5.57
C ILE A 31 -9.74 1.18 4.41
N LYS A 32 -10.70 1.89 3.80
CA LYS A 32 -10.40 2.87 2.72
C LYS A 32 -9.43 3.94 3.20
N TYR A 33 -9.63 4.47 4.40
CA TYR A 33 -8.73 5.44 5.02
C TYR A 33 -7.32 4.87 5.21
N PHE A 34 -7.20 3.64 5.73
CA PHE A 34 -5.92 2.96 5.90
C PHE A 34 -5.15 2.82 4.56
N PHE A 35 -5.81 2.34 3.51
CA PHE A 35 -5.18 2.23 2.19
C PHE A 35 -4.82 3.61 1.61
N PHE A 36 -5.62 4.63 1.88
CA PHE A 36 -5.30 6.00 1.48
C PHE A 36 -4.02 6.50 2.15
N ILE A 37 -3.89 6.38 3.48
CA ILE A 37 -2.71 6.87 4.20
C ILE A 37 -1.44 6.09 3.84
N THR A 38 -1.52 4.76 3.62
CA THR A 38 -0.37 3.97 3.16
C THR A 38 0.04 4.31 1.74
N SER A 39 -0.92 4.51 0.83
CA SER A 39 -0.62 4.92 -0.55
C SER A 39 -0.03 6.33 -0.60
N PHE A 40 -0.63 7.27 0.16
CA PHE A 40 -0.18 8.65 0.23
C PHE A 40 1.23 8.77 0.83
N SER A 41 1.52 8.02 1.90
CA SER A 41 2.86 7.99 2.50
C SER A 41 3.90 7.36 1.58
N LEU A 42 3.56 6.34 0.80
CA LEU A 42 4.46 5.79 -0.22
C LEU A 42 4.78 6.84 -1.30
N LEU A 43 3.77 7.57 -1.79
CA LEU A 43 3.99 8.66 -2.73
C LEU A 43 4.92 9.74 -2.14
N LEU A 44 4.70 10.13 -0.88
CA LEU A 44 5.60 11.04 -0.18
C LEU A 44 7.01 10.45 -0.04
N ALA A 45 7.15 9.17 0.27
CA ALA A 45 8.45 8.49 0.35
C ALA A 45 9.19 8.52 -1.00
N LEU A 46 8.48 8.29 -2.10
CA LEU A 46 9.05 8.39 -3.46
C LEU A 46 9.54 9.81 -3.75
N VAL A 47 8.77 10.83 -3.39
CA VAL A 47 9.19 12.24 -3.53
C VAL A 47 10.44 12.52 -2.69
N LEU A 48 10.49 12.03 -1.45
CA LEU A 48 11.65 12.19 -0.56
C LEU A 48 12.88 11.42 -1.05
N LEU A 49 12.70 10.36 -1.85
CA LEU A 49 13.79 9.57 -2.43
C LEU A 49 14.31 10.15 -3.77
N LEU A 50 13.63 11.14 -4.37
CA LEU A 50 14.09 11.75 -5.63
C LEU A 50 15.54 12.27 -5.57
N PRO A 51 16.01 12.96 -4.50
CA PRO A 51 17.40 13.40 -4.43
C PRO A 51 18.39 12.22 -4.43
N VAL A 52 18.07 11.13 -3.75
CA VAL A 52 18.89 9.92 -3.71
C VAL A 52 18.94 9.29 -5.10
N LEU A 53 17.79 9.16 -5.77
CA LEU A 53 17.70 8.63 -7.13
C LEU A 53 18.47 9.50 -8.14
N TYR A 54 18.45 10.82 -7.98
CA TYR A 54 19.21 11.75 -8.82
C TYR A 54 20.72 11.59 -8.63
N SER A 55 21.18 11.33 -7.40
CA SER A 55 22.61 11.10 -7.11
C SER A 55 23.11 9.69 -7.48
N MET A 56 22.20 8.75 -7.73
CA MET A 56 22.50 7.34 -7.93
C MET A 56 23.40 7.05 -9.15
N PRO A 57 23.22 7.67 -10.35
CA PRO A 57 24.10 7.44 -11.49
C PRO A 57 25.56 7.82 -11.21
N GLY A 58 25.79 8.94 -10.49
CA GLY A 58 27.13 9.38 -10.10
C GLY A 58 27.80 8.36 -9.17
N TYR A 59 27.07 7.92 -8.13
CA TYR A 59 27.56 6.88 -7.23
C TYR A 59 27.92 5.57 -7.96
N TRP A 60 27.09 5.13 -8.92
CA TRP A 60 27.40 3.94 -9.71
C TRP A 60 28.58 4.15 -10.63
N ASN A 61 28.69 5.29 -11.31
CA ASN A 61 29.84 5.59 -12.15
C ASN A 61 31.13 5.59 -11.34
N ASP A 62 31.14 6.22 -10.17
CA ASP A 62 32.30 6.24 -9.26
C ASP A 62 32.66 4.84 -8.75
N LYS A 63 31.67 3.95 -8.56
CA LYS A 63 31.91 2.56 -8.14
C LYS A 63 32.37 1.69 -9.29
N VAL A 64 31.77 1.82 -10.47
CA VAL A 64 32.11 1.09 -11.69
C VAL A 64 33.49 1.49 -12.20
N SER A 65 33.88 2.76 -12.09
CA SER A 65 35.23 3.23 -12.47
C SER A 65 36.34 2.61 -11.61
N ASN A 66 36.02 2.11 -10.42
CA ASN A 66 36.99 1.34 -9.60
C ASN A 66 37.14 -0.11 -10.07
N PHE A 67 36.33 -0.59 -11.01
CA PHE A 67 36.52 -1.87 -11.67
C PHE A 67 37.35 -1.65 -12.94
N GLU A 68 38.68 -1.73 -12.83
CA GLU A 68 39.60 -1.55 -13.96
C GLU A 68 39.45 -2.65 -15.02
N GLU A 69 39.28 -3.90 -14.60
CA GLU A 69 39.06 -5.01 -15.53
C GLU A 69 38.29 -6.15 -14.85
N LEU A 70 37.11 -6.51 -15.38
CA LEU A 70 36.41 -7.73 -15.00
C LEU A 70 36.90 -8.87 -15.89
N ASN A 71 38.05 -9.43 -15.56
CA ASN A 71 38.68 -10.48 -16.37
C ASN A 71 38.13 -11.88 -15.98
N ILE A 72 37.02 -12.28 -16.58
CA ILE A 72 36.42 -13.62 -16.39
C ILE A 72 37.11 -14.60 -17.35
N ASN A 73 38.30 -15.09 -16.98
CA ASN A 73 39.02 -16.13 -17.71
C ASN A 73 38.39 -17.50 -17.44
N LEU A 74 37.36 -17.85 -18.22
CA LEU A 74 36.74 -19.17 -18.19
C LEU A 74 37.29 -20.04 -19.32
N SER A 75 38.41 -20.72 -19.08
CA SER A 75 38.96 -21.72 -20.00
C SER A 75 38.31 -23.08 -19.78
N PHE A 76 37.36 -23.46 -20.63
CA PHE A 76 36.76 -24.80 -20.61
C PHE A 76 37.26 -25.62 -21.80
N GLN A 77 37.98 -26.72 -21.53
CA GLN A 77 38.28 -27.74 -22.54
C GLN A 77 37.22 -28.84 -22.48
N LEU A 78 36.22 -28.74 -23.35
CA LEU A 78 35.16 -29.73 -23.48
C LEU A 78 35.49 -30.68 -24.62
N LYS A 79 35.68 -31.97 -24.32
CA LYS A 79 35.81 -33.01 -25.36
C LYS A 79 34.46 -33.35 -26.01
N GLU A 80 33.37 -33.11 -25.30
CA GLU A 80 31.99 -33.41 -25.72
C GLU A 80 31.06 -32.29 -25.24
N PRO A 81 29.94 -32.03 -25.96
CA PRO A 81 28.96 -31.03 -25.55
C PRO A 81 28.32 -31.41 -24.21
N PHE A 82 28.24 -30.45 -23.30
CA PHE A 82 27.63 -30.64 -21.98
C PHE A 82 26.32 -29.85 -21.88
N TYR A 83 25.30 -30.46 -21.28
CA TYR A 83 24.01 -29.84 -21.01
C TYR A 83 23.98 -29.32 -19.57
N LEU A 84 23.84 -28.00 -19.42
CA LEU A 84 23.74 -27.36 -18.11
C LEU A 84 22.36 -27.58 -17.47
N LEU A 85 21.34 -27.62 -18.32
CA LEU A 85 19.95 -27.94 -18.00
C LEU A 85 19.37 -28.71 -19.19
N ASP A 86 18.43 -29.61 -18.92
CA ASP A 86 17.73 -30.39 -19.95
C ASP A 86 16.42 -29.71 -20.42
N ASP A 87 15.76 -28.92 -19.56
CA ASP A 87 14.59 -28.11 -19.92
C ASP A 87 14.54 -26.79 -19.12
N PRO A 88 14.79 -25.62 -19.75
CA PRO A 88 15.20 -25.47 -21.15
C PRO A 88 16.61 -26.01 -21.38
N ALA A 89 16.81 -26.74 -22.48
CA ALA A 89 18.12 -27.27 -22.85
C ALA A 89 19.16 -26.15 -23.06
N ILE A 90 20.15 -26.05 -22.16
CA ILE A 90 21.31 -25.16 -22.26
C ILE A 90 22.52 -26.01 -22.65
N ARG A 91 23.02 -25.84 -23.88
CA ARG A 91 24.16 -26.62 -24.40
C ARG A 91 25.39 -25.73 -24.54
N VAL A 92 26.53 -26.23 -24.07
CA VAL A 92 27.84 -25.60 -24.25
C VAL A 92 28.64 -26.46 -25.22
N GLU A 93 29.09 -25.89 -26.33
CA GLU A 93 29.91 -26.59 -27.35
C GLU A 93 30.96 -25.67 -27.97
N GLN A 94 32.14 -26.20 -28.33
CA GLN A 94 33.17 -25.35 -28.95
C GLN A 94 32.80 -24.90 -30.37
N SER A 95 32.16 -25.77 -31.16
CA SER A 95 31.83 -25.49 -32.57
C SER A 95 30.31 -25.46 -32.79
N GLY A 96 29.77 -24.30 -33.18
CA GLY A 96 28.33 -24.09 -33.38
C GLY A 96 27.79 -24.87 -34.57
N SER A 97 27.20 -26.04 -34.35
CA SER A 97 26.77 -26.93 -35.46
C SER A 97 25.26 -27.11 -35.60
N ASN A 98 24.41 -26.83 -34.60
CA ASN A 98 22.95 -26.69 -34.77
C ASN A 98 22.19 -26.34 -33.47
N LEU A 99 21.20 -25.45 -33.55
CA LEU A 99 20.29 -25.04 -32.44
C LEU A 99 19.01 -25.90 -32.35
N THR A 100 18.93 -27.02 -33.07
CA THR A 100 17.67 -27.73 -33.34
C THR A 100 16.91 -28.13 -32.06
N ASN A 101 17.63 -28.54 -31.02
CA ASN A 101 17.07 -29.03 -29.74
C ASN A 101 17.49 -28.19 -28.52
N THR A 102 18.11 -27.02 -28.70
CA THR A 102 18.66 -26.22 -27.59
C THR A 102 18.08 -24.83 -27.60
N ARG A 103 17.73 -24.33 -26.41
CA ARG A 103 17.16 -22.98 -26.27
C ARG A 103 18.26 -21.94 -26.17
N ILE A 104 19.38 -22.31 -25.56
CA ILE A 104 20.58 -21.49 -25.43
C ILE A 104 21.77 -22.35 -25.85
N LEU A 105 22.56 -21.85 -26.79
CA LEU A 105 23.83 -22.44 -27.23
C LEU A 105 24.95 -21.46 -26.89
N ILE A 106 25.90 -21.90 -26.09
CA ILE A 106 27.10 -21.13 -25.74
C ILE A 106 28.26 -21.74 -26.52
N THR A 107 28.85 -20.97 -27.44
CA THR A 107 30.05 -21.36 -28.19
C THR A 107 31.20 -20.40 -27.94
N GLU A 108 32.38 -20.73 -28.47
CA GLU A 108 33.53 -19.80 -28.44
C GLU A 108 33.23 -18.48 -29.16
N ASP A 109 32.35 -18.51 -30.17
CA ASP A 109 31.97 -17.35 -30.96
C ASP A 109 30.90 -16.47 -30.28
N GLY A 110 30.15 -17.00 -29.32
CA GLY A 110 29.12 -16.23 -28.61
C GLY A 110 27.97 -17.05 -28.03
N ILE A 111 26.99 -16.32 -27.50
CA ILE A 111 25.75 -16.89 -26.96
C ILE A 111 24.63 -16.74 -28.00
N PHE A 112 24.05 -17.87 -28.41
CA PHE A 112 22.88 -17.94 -29.28
C PHE A 112 21.66 -18.35 -28.45
N TYR A 113 20.54 -17.68 -28.67
CA TYR A 113 19.29 -18.03 -28.00
C TYR A 113 18.11 -18.09 -28.97
N LYS A 114 17.21 -19.05 -28.74
CA LYS A 114 15.95 -19.18 -29.48
C LYS A 114 14.87 -18.39 -28.75
N SER A 115 14.33 -17.36 -29.40
CA SER A 115 13.24 -16.56 -28.83
C SER A 115 12.00 -17.42 -28.61
N PHE A 116 11.34 -17.25 -27.46
CA PHE A 116 10.12 -17.99 -27.11
C PHE A 116 8.91 -17.61 -27.98
N ILE A 117 8.92 -16.42 -28.58
CA ILE A 117 7.71 -15.79 -29.17
C ILE A 117 7.81 -15.62 -30.70
N LEU A 118 9.01 -15.61 -31.28
CA LEU A 118 9.23 -15.37 -32.71
C LEU A 118 10.08 -16.49 -33.32
N PHE A 119 9.54 -17.16 -34.34
CA PHE A 119 10.29 -18.10 -35.18
C PHE A 119 11.41 -17.34 -35.91
N GLY A 120 12.62 -17.42 -35.36
CA GLY A 120 13.81 -16.82 -35.94
C GLY A 120 14.98 -16.92 -34.97
N GLU A 121 16.12 -17.38 -35.47
CA GLU A 121 17.39 -17.34 -34.77
C GLU A 121 17.80 -15.88 -34.58
N LYS A 122 17.97 -15.43 -33.34
CA LYS A 122 18.46 -14.08 -33.05
C LYS A 122 19.94 -14.14 -32.66
N LYS A 123 20.70 -13.28 -33.34
CA LYS A 123 22.16 -13.24 -33.40
C LYS A 123 22.84 -12.92 -32.07
N VAL A 124 23.76 -13.80 -31.70
CA VAL A 124 25.11 -13.65 -31.11
C VAL A 124 25.37 -12.39 -30.29
N ILE A 125 25.49 -12.56 -28.98
CA ILE A 125 26.33 -11.68 -28.14
C ILE A 125 27.78 -12.17 -28.37
N PRO A 126 28.62 -11.45 -29.13
CA PRO A 126 30.00 -11.86 -29.35
C PRO A 126 30.76 -11.85 -28.02
N LEU A 127 31.53 -12.90 -27.76
CA LEU A 127 32.28 -13.09 -26.51
C LEU A 127 33.67 -12.40 -26.48
N TYR A 128 34.04 -11.67 -27.55
CA TYR A 128 35.30 -10.91 -27.68
C TYR A 128 35.02 -9.57 -28.40
N ASP A 129 35.60 -8.39 -28.13
CA ASP A 129 36.63 -7.91 -27.21
C ASP A 129 36.09 -6.65 -26.50
N SER A 130 36.35 -6.49 -25.20
CA SER A 130 35.99 -5.31 -24.40
C SER A 130 34.53 -4.86 -24.54
N TYR A 131 33.64 -5.44 -23.74
CA TYR A 131 32.29 -4.92 -23.61
C TYR A 131 32.38 -3.51 -23.01
N ASN A 132 32.31 -2.47 -23.85
CA ASN A 132 32.40 -1.10 -23.40
C ASN A 132 31.11 -0.74 -22.65
N LEU A 133 31.11 -1.01 -21.35
CA LEU A 133 30.00 -0.76 -20.43
C LEU A 133 29.51 0.69 -20.51
N ALA A 134 30.39 1.64 -20.87
CA ALA A 134 30.04 3.04 -21.05
C ALA A 134 29.05 3.28 -22.20
N GLU A 135 29.16 2.54 -23.31
CA GLU A 135 28.27 2.68 -24.48
C GLU A 135 26.90 2.04 -24.20
N GLN A 136 26.86 0.98 -23.39
CA GLN A 136 25.63 0.28 -23.02
C GLN A 136 24.81 0.97 -21.93
N GLN A 137 25.35 1.96 -21.21
CA GLN A 137 24.60 2.75 -20.21
C GLN A 137 23.30 3.36 -20.80
N SER A 138 23.32 3.72 -22.09
CA SER A 138 22.14 4.24 -22.80
C SER A 138 20.99 3.24 -22.88
N GLY A 139 21.29 1.94 -22.99
CA GLY A 139 20.30 0.86 -23.04
C GLY A 139 19.69 0.55 -21.68
N PHE A 140 20.48 0.65 -20.61
CA PHE A 140 20.05 0.41 -19.24
C PHE A 140 18.93 1.38 -18.81
N SER A 141 19.01 2.64 -19.22
CA SER A 141 18.00 3.67 -18.91
C SER A 141 16.59 3.30 -19.44
N LYS A 142 16.51 2.71 -20.64
CA LYS A 142 15.24 2.31 -21.27
C LYS A 142 14.62 1.12 -20.55
N VAL A 143 15.42 0.11 -20.22
CA VAL A 143 14.96 -1.07 -19.46
C VAL A 143 14.46 -0.64 -18.07
N PHE A 144 15.19 0.25 -17.41
CA PHE A 144 14.81 0.77 -16.11
C PHE A 144 13.45 1.49 -16.16
N PHE A 145 13.21 2.32 -17.18
CA PHE A 145 11.93 3.03 -17.34
C PHE A 145 10.73 2.09 -17.45
N PHE A 146 10.87 0.95 -18.14
CA PHE A 146 9.80 -0.05 -18.25
C PHE A 146 9.59 -0.86 -16.96
N ILE A 147 10.67 -1.14 -16.21
CA ILE A 147 10.60 -1.93 -14.98
C ILE A 147 10.16 -1.06 -13.77
N PHE A 148 10.40 0.25 -13.82
CA PHE A 148 10.16 1.16 -12.69
C PHE A 148 8.69 1.17 -12.19
N PRO A 149 7.65 1.23 -13.04
CA PRO A 149 6.27 1.11 -12.58
C PRO A 149 5.97 -0.21 -11.87
N ALA A 150 6.57 -1.32 -12.33
CA ALA A 150 6.42 -2.61 -11.69
C ALA A 150 7.11 -2.66 -10.32
N ILE A 151 8.29 -2.05 -10.19
CA ILE A 151 8.99 -1.92 -8.91
C ILE A 151 8.15 -1.08 -7.94
N ILE A 152 7.59 0.05 -8.37
CA ILE A 152 6.72 0.88 -7.53
C ILE A 152 5.49 0.09 -7.08
N PHE A 153 4.86 -0.65 -7.99
CA PHE A 153 3.70 -1.47 -7.68
C PHE A 153 4.02 -2.53 -6.61
N TRP A 154 5.11 -3.28 -6.80
CA TRP A 154 5.53 -4.27 -5.80
C TRP A 154 5.93 -3.62 -4.47
N ALA A 155 6.63 -2.49 -4.50
CA ALA A 155 6.95 -1.73 -3.31
C ALA A 155 5.68 -1.31 -2.56
N MET A 156 4.64 -0.86 -3.26
CA MET A 156 3.34 -0.54 -2.68
C MET A 156 2.68 -1.73 -2.00
N VAL A 157 2.69 -2.90 -2.66
CA VAL A 157 2.12 -4.14 -2.12
C VAL A 157 2.85 -4.56 -0.85
N PHE A 158 4.19 -4.64 -0.88
CA PHE A 158 4.98 -5.03 0.28
C PHE A 158 4.88 -4.02 1.42
N PHE A 159 4.92 -2.72 1.13
CA PHE A 159 4.77 -1.66 2.11
C PHE A 159 3.40 -1.74 2.81
N THR A 160 2.33 -1.93 2.04
CA THR A 160 0.97 -2.05 2.62
C THR A 160 0.82 -3.32 3.43
N LEU A 161 1.31 -4.46 2.92
CA LEU A 161 1.27 -5.75 3.64
C LEU A 161 2.01 -5.68 4.97
N TYR A 162 3.17 -5.02 5.00
CA TYR A 162 3.94 -4.78 6.21
C TYR A 162 3.12 -4.06 7.29
N PHE A 163 2.43 -2.95 6.96
CA PHE A 163 1.59 -2.25 7.94
C PHE A 163 0.34 -3.05 8.32
N ILE A 164 -0.26 -3.80 7.40
CA ILE A 164 -1.40 -4.68 7.72
C ILE A 164 -1.01 -5.68 8.81
N ILE A 165 0.14 -6.34 8.67
CA ILE A 165 0.63 -7.31 9.65
C ILE A 165 0.83 -6.64 11.01
N ILE A 166 1.46 -5.47 11.05
CA ILE A 166 1.70 -4.73 12.30
C ILE A 166 0.38 -4.32 12.97
N VAL A 167 -0.58 -3.78 12.20
CA VAL A 167 -1.89 -3.36 12.73
C VAL A 167 -2.64 -4.57 13.29
N ILE A 168 -2.68 -5.70 12.57
CA ILE A 168 -3.34 -6.92 13.03
C ILE A 168 -2.73 -7.42 14.35
N ILE A 169 -1.41 -7.56 14.41
CA ILE A 169 -0.71 -8.02 15.63
C ILE A 169 -0.99 -7.07 16.79
N SER A 170 -0.93 -5.76 16.56
CA SER A 170 -1.14 -4.77 17.61
C SER A 170 -2.57 -4.74 18.11
N VAL A 171 -3.56 -4.90 17.21
CA VAL A 171 -4.99 -5.02 17.58
C VAL A 171 -5.23 -6.29 18.40
N LEU A 172 -4.63 -7.42 18.03
CA LEU A 172 -4.75 -8.67 18.80
C LEU A 172 -4.22 -8.50 20.23
N ILE A 173 -3.01 -7.96 20.38
CA ILE A 173 -2.42 -7.77 21.71
C ILE A 173 -3.21 -6.75 22.52
N SER A 174 -3.68 -5.68 21.89
CA SER A 174 -4.47 -4.66 22.58
C SER A 174 -5.86 -5.16 22.98
N CYS A 175 -6.43 -6.10 22.23
CA CYS A 175 -7.63 -6.81 22.62
C CYS A 175 -7.39 -7.69 23.86
N VAL A 176 -6.25 -8.39 23.93
CA VAL A 176 -5.84 -9.19 25.09
C VAL A 176 -5.68 -8.30 26.33
N ILE A 177 -5.01 -7.14 26.19
CA ILE A 177 -4.85 -6.15 27.26
C ILE A 177 -6.22 -5.62 27.71
N ALA A 178 -7.08 -5.21 26.78
CA ALA A 178 -8.41 -4.70 27.10
C ALA A 178 -9.26 -5.74 27.86
N TRP A 179 -9.18 -7.00 27.46
CA TRP A 179 -9.87 -8.10 28.15
C TRP A 179 -9.29 -8.35 29.55
N SER A 180 -7.97 -8.34 29.69
CA SER A 180 -7.30 -8.45 31.00
C SER A 180 -7.70 -7.33 31.97
N LEU A 181 -7.93 -6.12 31.46
CA LEU A 181 -8.41 -4.97 32.24
C LEU A 181 -9.93 -4.99 32.53
N GLY A 182 -10.61 -6.10 32.22
CA GLY A 182 -12.05 -6.27 32.42
C GLY A 182 -12.91 -5.39 31.50
N SER A 183 -12.34 -4.83 30.44
CA SER A 183 -13.07 -3.99 29.48
C SER A 183 -13.82 -4.87 28.49
N ARG A 184 -15.09 -4.54 28.21
CA ARG A 184 -15.95 -5.26 27.24
C ARG A 184 -15.99 -4.57 25.89
N ILE A 185 -14.84 -4.11 25.40
CA ILE A 185 -14.74 -3.44 24.10
C ILE A 185 -14.83 -4.49 23.00
N LYS A 186 -15.68 -4.24 21.99
CA LYS A 186 -15.82 -5.14 20.83
C LYS A 186 -14.54 -5.11 19.99
N PHE A 187 -14.09 -6.27 19.51
CA PHE A 187 -12.91 -6.40 18.65
C PHE A 187 -12.95 -5.45 17.44
N ILE A 188 -14.13 -5.30 16.81
CA ILE A 188 -14.32 -4.40 15.66
C ILE A 188 -14.00 -2.94 16.01
N THR A 189 -14.31 -2.48 17.23
CA THR A 189 -13.99 -1.12 17.69
C THR A 189 -12.47 -0.95 17.81
N VAL A 190 -11.78 -1.93 18.40
CA VAL A 190 -10.31 -1.94 18.52
C VAL A 190 -9.64 -1.97 17.14
N LEU A 191 -10.17 -2.78 16.22
CA LEU A 191 -9.67 -2.85 14.84
C LEU A 191 -9.80 -1.51 14.11
N LYS A 192 -10.97 -0.84 14.19
CA LYS A 192 -11.14 0.49 13.61
C LYS A 192 -10.20 1.51 14.23
N ALA A 193 -10.05 1.50 15.56
CA ALA A 193 -9.12 2.36 16.25
C ALA A 193 -7.68 2.12 15.77
N GLY A 194 -7.25 0.87 15.63
CA GLY A 194 -5.95 0.50 15.07
C GLY A 194 -5.73 1.01 13.66
N LEU A 195 -6.73 0.87 12.78
CA LEU A 195 -6.65 1.37 11.40
C LEU A 195 -6.49 2.89 11.35
N TYR A 196 -7.23 3.67 12.15
CA TYR A 196 -7.04 5.12 12.20
C TYR A 196 -5.72 5.53 12.88
N ALA A 197 -5.37 4.88 13.99
CA ALA A 197 -4.12 5.13 14.74
C ALA A 197 -2.87 4.82 13.92
N SER A 198 -2.96 3.94 12.91
CA SER A 198 -1.87 3.66 11.98
C SER A 198 -1.35 4.92 11.25
N THR A 199 -2.11 6.02 11.25
CA THR A 199 -1.65 7.31 10.73
C THR A 199 -0.38 7.79 11.42
N ILE A 200 -0.31 7.71 12.75
CA ILE A 200 0.90 8.07 13.51
C ILE A 200 2.04 7.11 13.16
N LEU A 201 1.75 5.81 13.11
CA LEU A 201 2.73 4.79 12.75
C LEU A 201 3.38 5.08 11.38
N VAL A 202 2.55 5.31 10.37
CA VAL A 202 2.97 5.52 8.98
C VAL A 202 3.69 6.86 8.80
N LEU A 203 3.13 7.96 9.32
CA LEU A 203 3.73 9.29 9.19
C LEU A 203 5.05 9.41 9.96
N LEU A 204 5.13 8.86 11.17
CA LEU A 204 6.35 8.90 11.97
C LEU A 204 7.44 8.02 11.34
N GLN A 205 7.08 6.85 10.79
CA GLN A 205 8.02 6.02 10.04
C GLN A 205 8.59 6.74 8.82
N LEU A 206 7.75 7.50 8.09
CA LEU A 206 8.19 8.30 6.95
C LEU A 206 9.15 9.42 7.38
N LEU A 207 8.83 10.14 8.45
CA LEU A 207 9.63 11.25 8.96
C LEU A 207 10.99 10.80 9.51
N LEU A 208 11.05 9.61 10.10
CA LEU A 208 12.27 9.03 10.66
C LEU A 208 13.10 8.24 9.65
N LEU A 209 12.59 8.02 8.43
CA LEU A 209 13.27 7.29 7.37
C LEU A 209 14.72 7.77 7.10
N PRO A 210 15.02 9.09 7.02
CA PRO A 210 16.39 9.55 6.81
C PRO A 210 17.28 9.45 8.07
N PHE A 211 16.68 9.45 9.26
CA PHE A 211 17.44 9.61 10.50
C PHE A 211 17.79 8.29 11.19
N LEU A 212 17.02 7.21 11.02
CA LEU A 212 17.15 6.06 11.92
C LEU A 212 16.79 4.70 11.29
N ARG A 213 17.63 3.69 11.58
CA ARG A 213 17.31 2.24 11.48
C ARG A 213 16.32 1.79 12.57
N THR A 214 15.78 2.71 13.36
CA THR A 214 15.03 2.46 14.59
C THR A 214 13.54 2.31 14.33
N VAL A 215 13.18 1.16 13.79
CA VAL A 215 11.79 0.75 13.50
C VAL A 215 10.88 0.77 14.75
N PHE A 216 11.47 0.74 15.95
CA PHE A 216 10.71 0.66 17.20
C PHE A 216 10.03 1.96 17.63
N ILE A 217 10.54 3.15 17.25
CA ILE A 217 9.98 4.43 17.75
C ILE A 217 8.55 4.65 17.22
N PRO A 218 8.26 4.54 15.91
CA PRO A 218 6.90 4.62 15.38
C PRO A 218 5.97 3.58 15.99
N LEU A 219 6.47 2.37 16.21
CA LEU A 219 5.70 1.30 16.83
C LEU A 219 5.32 1.66 18.28
N ILE A 220 6.28 2.07 19.12
CA ILE A 220 6.00 2.45 20.51
C ILE A 220 4.99 3.61 20.57
N ALA A 221 5.18 4.65 19.75
CA ALA A 221 4.26 5.79 19.70
C ALA A 221 2.83 5.37 19.31
N TYR A 222 2.70 4.50 18.30
CA TYR A 222 1.43 3.93 17.89
C TYR A 222 0.75 3.14 19.01
N TRP A 223 1.50 2.31 19.74
CA TRP A 223 0.98 1.53 20.85
C TRP A 223 0.52 2.40 22.03
N ILE A 224 1.30 3.43 22.38
CA ILE A 224 0.91 4.39 23.42
C ILE A 224 -0.40 5.07 23.03
N LEU A 225 -0.53 5.55 21.79
CA LEU A 225 -1.76 6.17 21.29
C LEU A 225 -2.94 5.20 21.40
N LEU A 226 -2.75 3.96 20.94
CA LEU A 226 -3.80 2.96 20.92
C LEU A 226 -4.25 2.57 22.34
N LEU A 227 -3.33 2.49 23.31
CA LEU A 227 -3.67 2.31 24.71
C LEU A 227 -4.48 3.50 25.26
N ILE A 228 -4.06 4.73 24.98
CA ILE A 228 -4.81 5.94 25.40
C ILE A 228 -6.24 5.89 24.87
N ILE A 229 -6.42 5.56 23.58
CA ILE A 229 -7.74 5.43 22.97
C ILE A 229 -8.59 4.37 23.70
N LEU A 230 -8.02 3.20 23.99
CA LEU A 230 -8.73 2.13 24.69
C LEU A 230 -9.12 2.51 26.12
N PHE A 231 -8.28 3.28 26.82
CA PHE A 231 -8.60 3.80 28.14
C PHE A 231 -9.74 4.81 28.08
N LEU A 232 -9.70 5.75 27.13
CA LEU A 232 -10.77 6.75 26.96
C LEU A 232 -12.10 6.11 26.54
N SER A 233 -12.09 5.08 25.69
CA SER A 233 -13.32 4.38 25.28
C SER A 233 -14.00 3.59 26.40
N LYS A 234 -13.31 3.32 27.53
CA LYS A 234 -13.88 2.55 28.66
C LYS A 234 -14.97 3.32 29.39
N ASP A 235 -14.91 4.65 29.40
CA ASP A 235 -15.79 5.49 30.22
C ASP A 235 -17.17 5.74 29.57
N GLU A 236 -17.25 5.77 28.25
CA GLU A 236 -18.52 6.07 27.56
C GLU A 236 -19.54 4.91 27.61
N HIS A 237 -19.08 3.66 27.62
CA HIS A 237 -19.97 2.51 27.72
C HIS A 237 -20.73 2.45 29.06
N LYS A 238 -20.19 3.06 30.12
CA LYS A 238 -20.90 3.17 31.40
C LYS A 238 -22.02 4.21 31.35
N LEU A 239 -21.87 5.27 30.56
CA LEU A 239 -22.82 6.37 30.49
C LEU A 239 -24.02 6.06 29.57
N HIS A 240 -23.79 5.41 28.43
CA HIS A 240 -24.89 5.10 27.50
C HIS A 240 -25.81 3.96 27.96
N GLY A 241 -25.32 3.04 28.79
CA GLY A 241 -26.16 2.01 29.42
C GLY A 241 -27.24 2.57 30.35
N SER A 242 -27.02 3.77 30.91
CA SER A 242 -27.99 4.40 31.82
C SER A 242 -29.04 5.29 31.13
N TYR A 243 -28.78 5.78 29.90
CA TYR A 243 -29.70 6.72 29.24
C TYR A 243 -30.59 6.11 28.14
N VAL A 244 -30.19 4.98 27.54
CA VAL A 244 -30.99 4.34 26.47
C VAL A 244 -32.22 3.60 27.03
N GLY A 245 -32.30 3.39 28.34
CA GLY A 245 -33.47 2.79 29.01
C GLY A 245 -34.66 3.74 29.25
N SER A 246 -34.57 5.04 28.94
CA SER A 246 -35.61 6.02 29.33
C SER A 246 -36.25 6.81 28.19
N ARG A 247 -35.82 6.65 26.92
CA ARG A 247 -36.34 7.47 25.82
C ARG A 247 -37.32 6.79 24.85
N ASP A 248 -37.57 5.50 25.01
CA ASP A 248 -38.37 4.74 24.03
C ASP A 248 -39.79 4.35 24.50
N LYS A 249 -40.27 4.90 25.62
CA LYS A 249 -41.65 4.67 26.08
C LYS A 249 -42.60 5.88 25.98
N THR A 250 -42.11 7.07 25.66
CA THR A 250 -42.96 8.26 25.58
C THR A 250 -43.40 8.65 24.17
N ASN A 251 -42.75 8.15 23.10
CA ASN A 251 -43.12 8.50 21.72
C ASN A 251 -44.13 7.55 21.06
N ILE A 252 -44.54 6.46 21.71
CA ILE A 252 -45.62 5.59 21.19
C ILE A 252 -46.99 6.05 21.68
N PHE A 253 -47.09 6.78 22.80
CA PHE A 253 -48.37 7.29 23.30
C PHE A 253 -48.81 8.61 22.65
N SER A 254 -47.90 9.44 22.14
CA SER A 254 -48.29 10.74 21.56
C SER A 254 -48.70 10.71 20.09
N ARG A 255 -48.51 9.59 19.36
CA ARG A 255 -48.88 9.51 17.94
C ARG A 255 -50.30 9.00 17.70
N LYS A 256 -50.94 8.37 18.69
CA LYS A 256 -52.34 7.95 18.59
C LYS A 256 -53.36 9.00 19.04
N GLU A 257 -52.96 9.98 19.87
CA GLU A 257 -53.89 11.03 20.30
C GLU A 257 -53.87 12.29 19.43
N ILE A 258 -52.89 12.45 18.52
CA ILE A 258 -52.79 13.64 17.65
C ILE A 258 -53.45 13.41 16.27
N GLU A 259 -53.76 12.17 15.89
CA GLU A 259 -54.45 11.89 14.61
C GLU A 259 -55.97 12.09 14.68
N ASP A 260 -56.59 12.20 15.86
CA ASP A 260 -58.03 12.43 16.01
C ASP A 260 -58.43 13.92 16.15
N GLU A 261 -57.47 14.85 16.19
CA GLU A 261 -57.73 16.28 16.42
C GLU A 261 -57.28 17.23 15.28
N ILE A 262 -57.00 16.72 14.08
CA ILE A 262 -56.71 17.60 12.94
C ILE A 262 -58.01 17.91 12.17
N PRO A 263 -58.62 19.10 12.31
CA PRO A 263 -59.75 19.51 11.51
C PRO A 263 -59.37 19.58 10.03
N ASP A 264 -60.28 19.11 9.18
CA ASP A 264 -60.17 18.81 7.74
C ASP A 264 -59.85 20.01 6.81
N THR A 265 -59.36 21.13 7.36
CA THR A 265 -59.17 22.40 6.62
C THR A 265 -57.80 22.54 5.96
N LYS A 266 -56.81 21.69 6.27
CA LYS A 266 -55.42 21.82 5.75
C LYS A 266 -55.07 20.97 4.53
N LYS A 267 -55.99 20.17 3.97
CA LYS A 267 -55.74 19.42 2.73
C LYS A 267 -55.75 20.26 1.45
N LYS A 268 -56.25 21.50 1.48
CA LYS A 268 -56.30 22.37 0.29
C LYS A 268 -55.05 23.20 0.01
N HIS A 269 -54.11 23.33 0.95
CA HIS A 269 -52.93 24.20 0.76
C HIS A 269 -51.66 23.47 0.31
N LYS A 270 -51.72 22.15 0.12
CA LYS A 270 -50.56 21.36 -0.33
C LYS A 270 -50.43 21.27 -1.86
N VAL A 271 -51.44 21.73 -2.61
CA VAL A 271 -51.43 21.66 -4.08
C VAL A 271 -50.76 22.88 -4.71
N ASP A 272 -50.71 24.03 -4.02
CA ASP A 272 -50.15 25.26 -4.60
C ASP A 272 -48.62 25.37 -4.46
N PHE A 273 -48.00 24.66 -3.52
CA PHE A 273 -46.54 24.70 -3.33
C PHE A 273 -45.74 23.89 -4.37
N GLU A 274 -46.36 22.94 -5.08
CA GLU A 274 -45.68 22.19 -6.15
C GLU A 274 -45.63 22.97 -7.47
N LYS A 275 -46.55 23.93 -7.68
CA LYS A 275 -46.54 24.78 -8.89
C LYS A 275 -45.54 25.94 -8.84
N GLU A 276 -45.10 26.36 -7.65
CA GLU A 276 -44.17 27.48 -7.51
C GLU A 276 -42.69 27.10 -7.68
N ASN A 277 -42.36 25.81 -7.76
CA ASN A 277 -40.96 25.34 -7.85
C ASN A 277 -40.54 24.80 -9.24
N GLU A 278 -41.37 24.92 -10.27
CA GLU A 278 -41.00 24.53 -11.65
C GLU A 278 -39.92 25.42 -12.30
N GLY A 279 -39.40 26.44 -11.61
CA GLY A 279 -38.42 27.40 -12.13
C GLY A 279 -36.98 27.26 -11.64
N TYR A 280 -36.68 26.38 -10.67
CA TYR A 280 -35.32 26.29 -10.13
C TYR A 280 -34.45 25.32 -10.93
N VAL A 281 -33.62 25.90 -11.82
CA VAL A 281 -32.55 25.21 -12.55
C VAL A 281 -31.49 24.73 -11.56
N GLU A 282 -31.37 23.41 -11.39
CA GLU A 282 -30.23 22.79 -10.71
C GLU A 282 -28.94 23.07 -11.52
N TRP A 283 -28.04 23.86 -10.94
CA TRP A 283 -26.69 24.01 -11.46
C TRP A 283 -25.85 22.79 -11.05
N LYS A 284 -25.40 22.03 -12.05
CA LYS A 284 -24.49 20.87 -11.92
C LYS A 284 -23.03 21.30 -11.89
#